data_AF-A0A429RZG1-F1
#
_entry.id   AF-A0A429RZG1-F1
#
_cell.length_a   1.000
_cell.length_b   1.000
_cell.length_c   1.000
_cell.angle_alpha   90.00
_cell.angle_beta   90.00
_cell.angle_gamma   90.00
#
_symmetry.space_group_name_H-M   'P 1'
#
loop_
_entity.id
_entity.type
_entity.pdbx_description
1 polymer ?
#
loop_
_entity_poly.entity_id
_entity_poly.type
_entity_poly.pdbx_seq_one_letter_code
_entity_poly.pdbx_strand_id
1 'polypeptide(L)'
;MGAQEYDARLSMPAAWFDELAAGGGSAEAVGFLVRAERTRRLMLLGELLDRLDELPDALGGLGPAGAAWELFAEAAEVAPQACEALLMSPQVGCWSAHLVRRLFGTADGPPLWADAGHLCAIALTARIRAGLDAELEVPLRDGGLSLPTLGLARIGGLQGFGTARARLRGRDLHLSVGSRTVLVRPLDGAWRSHWTPSRTFAGTSTWLDDLDPYRDLDEPVAPQPLAGAEAERWQRLFAEAAAVLERPGSAEPGRLRVAEVRRIVPADLAEPGTGTGAGTGAGPGSRGSAGPVAAGAAADPRDSKLGALLHLFPLLQDDGAEIHYAPWRPGRCRGPRVRLMGTCW
;
A
#
# COMPACT_ATOMS: atom_id res chain seq x y z
N MET A 1 -27.50 -24.38 -4.11
CA MET A 1 -27.17 -23.32 -5.09
C MET A 1 -25.70 -23.01 -4.86
N GLY A 2 -24.73 -23.71 -5.42
CA GLY A 2 -24.52 -24.22 -6.77
C GLY A 2 -23.04 -23.90 -7.04
N ALA A 3 -22.15 -24.86 -6.78
CA ALA A 3 -20.69 -24.70 -6.72
C ALA A 3 -20.04 -24.49 -8.11
N GLN A 4 -20.55 -23.53 -8.89
CA GLN A 4 -20.26 -23.39 -10.32
C GLN A 4 -19.78 -21.99 -10.73
N GLU A 5 -19.37 -21.15 -9.77
CA GLU A 5 -18.92 -19.77 -10.02
C GLU A 5 -17.45 -19.47 -9.62
N TYR A 6 -16.69 -20.50 -9.23
CA TYR A 6 -15.31 -20.31 -8.75
C TYR A 6 -14.20 -20.52 -9.81
N ASP A 7 -14.54 -20.76 -11.09
CA ASP A 7 -13.53 -20.97 -12.16
C ASP A 7 -13.76 -20.06 -13.38
N ALA A 8 -13.99 -18.77 -13.15
CA ALA A 8 -13.79 -17.78 -14.19
C ALA A 8 -12.32 -17.34 -14.15
N ARG A 9 -11.44 -18.06 -14.86
CA ARG A 9 -10.08 -17.57 -15.11
C ARG A 9 -10.16 -16.16 -15.68
N LEU A 10 -9.49 -15.21 -15.03
CA LEU A 10 -9.39 -13.84 -15.54
C LEU A 10 -8.70 -13.89 -16.92
N SER A 11 -9.43 -13.50 -17.95
CA SER A 11 -8.93 -13.42 -19.32
C SER A 11 -9.07 -11.99 -19.83
N MET A 12 -7.97 -11.41 -20.29
CA MET A 12 -7.95 -10.07 -20.88
C MET A 12 -8.16 -10.17 -22.39
N PRO A 13 -9.13 -9.44 -22.98
CA PRO A 13 -9.20 -9.24 -24.42
C PRO A 13 -7.90 -8.66 -24.98
N ALA A 14 -7.41 -9.21 -26.09
CA ALA A 14 -6.17 -8.77 -26.74
C ALA A 14 -6.16 -7.26 -27.04
N ALA A 15 -7.31 -6.71 -27.44
CA ALA A 15 -7.45 -5.28 -27.69
C ALA A 15 -7.12 -4.41 -26.47
N TRP A 16 -7.47 -4.84 -25.26
CA TRP A 16 -7.12 -4.12 -24.03
C TRP A 16 -5.63 -4.24 -23.70
N PHE A 17 -5.03 -5.39 -23.98
CA PHE A 17 -3.58 -5.58 -23.83
C PHE A 17 -2.80 -4.65 -24.77
N ASP A 18 -3.14 -4.65 -26.06
CA ASP A 18 -2.50 -3.81 -27.07
C ASP A 18 -2.67 -2.31 -26.75
N GLU A 19 -3.86 -1.93 -26.27
CA GLU A 19 -4.15 -0.57 -25.84
C GLU A 19 -3.25 -0.15 -24.66
N LEU A 20 -3.15 -0.98 -23.61
CA LEU A 20 -2.31 -0.70 -22.44
C LEU A 20 -0.82 -0.66 -22.83
N ALA A 21 -0.38 -1.57 -23.70
CA ALA A 21 1.00 -1.64 -24.19
C ALA A 21 1.38 -0.40 -25.04
N ALA A 22 0.42 0.17 -25.79
CA ALA A 22 0.59 1.41 -26.53
C ALA A 22 0.52 2.67 -25.63
N GLY A 23 0.40 2.52 -24.30
CA GLY A 23 0.28 3.62 -23.34
C GLY A 23 -1.15 4.12 -23.15
N GLY A 24 -2.14 3.51 -23.78
CA GLY A 24 -3.56 3.77 -23.54
C GLY A 24 -4.02 3.36 -22.14
N GLY A 25 -5.32 3.37 -21.89
CA GLY A 25 -5.87 3.27 -20.54
C GLY A 25 -7.34 3.69 -20.48
N SER A 26 -8.15 3.11 -21.34
CA SER A 26 -9.60 3.18 -21.32
C SER A 26 -10.12 2.78 -19.95
N ALA A 27 -11.30 3.29 -19.60
CA ALA A 27 -11.93 2.99 -18.31
C ALA A 27 -12.15 1.47 -18.15
N GLU A 28 -12.43 0.79 -19.26
CA GLU A 28 -12.62 -0.65 -19.37
C GLU A 28 -11.32 -1.41 -19.12
N ALA A 29 -10.22 -1.06 -19.80
CA ALA A 29 -8.93 -1.72 -19.63
C ALA A 29 -8.36 -1.50 -18.21
N VAL A 30 -8.44 -0.27 -17.69
CA VAL A 30 -8.04 0.03 -16.30
C VAL A 30 -8.97 -0.68 -15.30
N GLY A 31 -10.28 -0.71 -15.56
CA GLY A 31 -11.24 -1.43 -14.73
C GLY A 31 -10.97 -2.94 -14.67
N PHE A 32 -10.47 -3.54 -15.76
CA PHE A 32 -9.99 -4.92 -15.74
C PHE A 32 -8.76 -5.07 -14.84
N LEU A 33 -7.75 -4.21 -14.96
CA LEU A 33 -6.55 -4.25 -14.09
C LEU A 33 -6.91 -4.11 -12.61
N VAL A 34 -7.85 -3.24 -12.26
CA VAL A 34 -8.33 -3.07 -10.87
C VAL A 34 -8.99 -4.35 -10.36
N ARG A 35 -9.81 -5.02 -11.19
CA ARG A 35 -10.46 -6.29 -10.85
C ARG A 35 -9.45 -7.44 -10.69
N ALA A 36 -8.45 -7.48 -11.56
CA ALA A 36 -7.34 -8.42 -11.48
C ALA A 36 -6.54 -8.24 -10.19
N GLU A 37 -6.15 -7.00 -9.87
CA GLU A 37 -5.44 -6.69 -8.63
C GLU A 37 -6.28 -7.03 -7.40
N ARG A 38 -7.59 -6.77 -7.42
CA ARG A 38 -8.51 -7.19 -6.36
C ARG A 38 -8.50 -8.70 -6.15
N THR A 39 -8.64 -9.47 -7.23
CA THR A 39 -8.64 -10.94 -7.17
C THR A 39 -7.33 -11.46 -6.59
N ARG A 40 -6.21 -10.92 -7.08
CA ARG A 40 -4.88 -11.23 -6.56
C ARG A 40 -4.74 -10.86 -5.09
N ARG A 41 -5.21 -9.69 -4.67
CA ARG A 41 -5.16 -9.23 -3.28
C ARG A 41 -5.86 -10.20 -2.35
N LEU A 42 -7.05 -10.67 -2.73
CA LEU A 42 -7.81 -11.65 -1.93
C LEU A 42 -7.11 -13.01 -1.88
N MET A 43 -6.54 -13.49 -2.98
CA MET A 43 -5.74 -14.73 -2.98
C MET A 43 -4.49 -14.62 -2.10
N LEU A 44 -3.76 -13.51 -2.19
CA LEU A 44 -2.60 -13.24 -1.34
C LEU A 44 -2.97 -13.16 0.13
N LEU A 45 -4.10 -12.54 0.47
CA LEU A 45 -4.59 -12.48 1.84
C LEU A 45 -5.04 -13.85 2.35
N GLY A 46 -5.68 -14.67 1.51
CA GLY A 46 -6.02 -16.05 1.85
C GLY A 46 -4.77 -16.86 2.21
N GLU A 47 -3.77 -16.89 1.32
CA GLU A 47 -2.49 -17.56 1.58
C GLU A 47 -1.80 -17.02 2.84
N LEU A 48 -1.80 -15.70 3.04
CA LEU A 48 -1.21 -15.07 4.21
C LEU A 48 -1.91 -15.52 5.50
N LEU A 49 -3.24 -15.59 5.51
CA LEU A 49 -4.01 -16.04 6.67
C LEU A 49 -3.74 -17.53 6.97
N ASP A 50 -3.77 -18.38 5.95
CA ASP A 50 -3.47 -19.81 6.09
C ASP A 50 -2.07 -20.02 6.72
N ARG A 51 -1.06 -19.26 6.25
CA ARG A 51 0.29 -19.32 6.82
C ARG A 51 0.40 -18.78 8.24
N LEU A 52 -0.37 -17.76 8.59
CA LEU A 52 -0.39 -17.24 9.95
C LEU A 52 -1.07 -18.23 10.90
N ASP A 53 -2.06 -19.00 10.43
CA ASP A 53 -2.69 -20.06 11.22
C ASP A 53 -1.73 -21.25 11.45
N GLU A 54 -0.85 -21.55 10.49
CA GLU A 54 0.25 -22.51 10.65
C GLU A 54 1.35 -22.02 11.62
N LEU A 55 1.41 -20.71 11.89
CA LEU A 55 2.39 -20.05 12.74
C LEU A 55 1.70 -19.26 13.86
N PRO A 56 1.08 -19.93 14.85
CA PRO A 56 0.26 -19.26 15.87
C PRO A 56 1.03 -18.23 16.71
N ASP A 57 2.34 -18.39 16.85
CA ASP A 57 3.22 -17.45 17.56
C ASP A 57 3.62 -16.23 16.71
N ALA A 58 3.25 -16.18 15.42
CA ALA A 58 3.65 -15.12 14.50
C ALA A 58 3.14 -13.75 14.93
N LEU A 59 1.97 -13.66 15.58
CA LEU A 59 1.39 -12.42 16.12
C LEU A 59 1.79 -12.17 17.59
N GLY A 60 2.51 -13.09 18.22
CA GLY A 60 2.88 -13.02 19.62
C GLY A 60 1.66 -12.77 20.53
N GLY A 61 1.74 -11.74 21.37
CA GLY A 61 0.68 -11.39 22.33
C GLY A 61 -0.54 -10.69 21.75
N LEU A 62 -0.66 -10.54 20.43
CA LEU A 62 -1.77 -9.80 19.79
C LEU A 62 -3.04 -10.65 19.59
N GLY A 63 -2.97 -11.95 19.86
CA GLY A 63 -4.04 -12.91 19.61
C GLY A 63 -3.92 -13.58 18.23
N PRO A 64 -4.82 -14.53 17.92
CA PRO A 64 -4.78 -15.28 16.67
C PRO A 64 -5.17 -14.40 15.47
N ALA A 65 -4.54 -14.65 14.32
CA ALA A 65 -4.83 -13.91 13.08
C ALA A 65 -6.30 -14.06 12.64
N GLY A 66 -6.86 -15.26 12.77
CA GLY A 66 -8.27 -15.53 12.50
C GLY A 66 -9.24 -14.61 13.26
N ALA A 67 -8.99 -14.30 14.53
CA ALA A 67 -9.87 -13.41 15.30
C ALA A 67 -9.83 -11.95 14.78
N ALA A 68 -8.65 -11.46 14.37
CA ALA A 68 -8.55 -10.15 13.73
C ALA A 68 -9.26 -10.15 12.37
N TRP A 69 -9.15 -11.25 11.61
CA TRP A 69 -9.82 -11.40 10.33
C TRP A 69 -11.35 -11.48 10.45
N GLU A 70 -11.87 -12.17 11.47
CA GLU A 70 -13.31 -12.22 11.77
C GLU A 70 -13.87 -10.81 12.03
N LEU A 71 -13.17 -10.00 12.83
CA LEU A 71 -13.56 -8.59 13.05
C LEU A 71 -13.61 -7.79 11.75
N PHE A 72 -12.66 -8.03 10.84
CA PHE A 72 -12.66 -7.42 9.51
C PHE A 72 -13.84 -7.92 8.66
N ALA A 73 -14.10 -9.23 8.65
CA ALA A 73 -15.17 -9.84 7.88
C ALA A 73 -16.55 -9.31 8.30
N GLU A 74 -16.83 -9.25 9.61
CA GLU A 74 -18.05 -8.62 10.14
C GLU A 74 -18.19 -7.15 9.70
N ALA A 75 -17.09 -6.39 9.72
CA ALA A 75 -17.11 -5.01 9.24
C ALA A 75 -17.40 -4.91 7.73
N ALA A 76 -16.93 -5.89 6.95
CA ALA A 76 -17.16 -5.96 5.51
C ALA A 76 -18.63 -6.31 5.18
N GLU A 77 -19.34 -7.04 6.05
CA GLU A 77 -20.78 -7.27 5.89
C GLU A 77 -21.60 -5.98 6.08
N VAL A 78 -21.21 -5.14 7.04
CA VAL A 78 -21.94 -3.90 7.37
C VAL A 78 -21.55 -2.73 6.46
N ALA A 79 -20.25 -2.62 6.13
CA ALA A 79 -19.70 -1.52 5.34
C ALA A 79 -18.79 -2.04 4.20
N PRO A 80 -19.34 -2.78 3.22
CA PRO A 80 -18.56 -3.46 2.20
C PRO A 80 -17.71 -2.50 1.36
N GLN A 81 -18.25 -1.33 0.98
CA GLN A 81 -17.50 -0.37 0.15
C GLN A 81 -16.33 0.26 0.92
N ALA A 82 -16.48 0.48 2.22
CA ALA A 82 -15.43 1.06 3.05
C ALA A 82 -14.29 0.07 3.33
N CYS A 83 -14.64 -1.22 3.49
CA CYS A 83 -13.70 -2.31 3.65
C CYS A 83 -12.99 -2.65 2.34
N GLU A 84 -13.71 -2.67 1.21
CA GLU A 84 -13.13 -2.83 -0.12
C GLU A 84 -12.13 -1.71 -0.42
N ALA A 85 -12.48 -0.44 -0.16
CA ALA A 85 -11.56 0.68 -0.34
C ALA A 85 -10.31 0.60 0.58
N LEU A 86 -10.46 0.03 1.78
CA LEU A 86 -9.34 -0.20 2.70
C LEU A 86 -8.41 -1.30 2.16
N LEU A 87 -8.96 -2.45 1.79
CA LEU A 87 -8.20 -3.58 1.23
C LEU A 87 -7.48 -3.22 -0.06
N MET A 88 -8.12 -2.42 -0.90
CA MET A 88 -7.57 -1.95 -2.17
C MET A 88 -6.64 -0.74 -2.02
N SER A 89 -6.39 -0.27 -0.79
CA SER A 89 -5.39 0.78 -0.59
C SER A 89 -3.98 0.26 -0.97
N PRO A 90 -3.12 1.12 -1.54
CA PRO A 90 -1.75 0.73 -1.90
C PRO A 90 -0.96 0.18 -0.71
N GLN A 91 -1.12 0.77 0.46
CA GLN A 91 -0.35 0.43 1.67
C GLN A 91 -0.69 -0.95 2.21
N VAL A 92 -1.98 -1.32 2.21
CA VAL A 92 -2.39 -2.69 2.58
C VAL A 92 -1.81 -3.71 1.59
N GLY A 93 -1.63 -3.32 0.33
CA GLY A 93 -0.98 -4.16 -0.68
C GLY A 93 0.53 -4.29 -0.48
N CYS A 94 1.19 -3.19 -0.16
CA CYS A 94 2.62 -3.18 0.16
C CYS A 94 2.89 -4.01 1.41
N TRP A 95 2.04 -3.87 2.45
CA TRP A 95 2.08 -4.70 3.64
C TRP A 95 1.91 -6.19 3.32
N SER A 96 0.86 -6.58 2.60
CA SER A 96 0.60 -8.00 2.35
C SER A 96 1.71 -8.64 1.52
N ALA A 97 2.19 -7.95 0.47
CA ALA A 97 3.33 -8.41 -0.32
C ALA A 97 4.62 -8.49 0.50
N HIS A 98 4.88 -7.51 1.37
CA HIS A 98 6.02 -7.52 2.29
C HIS A 98 5.95 -8.68 3.28
N LEU A 99 4.82 -8.87 3.96
CA LEU A 99 4.65 -9.93 4.94
C LEU A 99 4.80 -11.31 4.30
N VAL A 100 4.28 -11.51 3.09
CA VAL A 100 4.53 -12.74 2.33
C VAL A 100 6.04 -12.93 2.10
N ARG A 101 6.76 -11.93 1.60
CA ARG A 101 8.23 -12.01 1.42
C ARG A 101 8.97 -12.33 2.73
N ARG A 102 8.54 -11.74 3.85
CA ARG A 102 9.05 -12.01 5.21
C ARG A 102 8.85 -13.47 5.61
N LEU A 103 7.64 -14.00 5.42
CA LEU A 103 7.29 -15.39 5.74
C LEU A 103 8.07 -16.40 4.89
N PHE A 104 8.42 -16.04 3.66
CA PHE A 104 9.28 -16.84 2.78
C PHE A 104 10.80 -16.59 2.97
N GLY A 105 11.21 -15.74 3.93
CA GLY A 105 12.63 -15.47 4.20
C GLY A 105 13.36 -14.69 3.09
N THR A 106 12.61 -13.95 2.27
CA THR A 106 13.15 -13.18 1.14
C THR A 106 13.23 -11.67 1.41
N ALA A 107 12.75 -11.22 2.56
CA ALA A 107 12.84 -9.85 3.04
C ALA A 107 13.18 -9.83 4.54
N ASP A 108 13.86 -8.77 4.96
CA ASP A 108 14.07 -8.42 6.36
C ASP A 108 13.03 -7.39 6.80
N GLY A 109 13.01 -7.05 8.09
CA GLY A 109 12.11 -6.02 8.60
C GLY A 109 12.01 -6.03 10.13
N PRO A 110 10.99 -5.36 10.68
CA PRO A 110 10.77 -5.30 12.12
C PRO A 110 10.40 -6.68 12.70
N PRO A 111 10.23 -6.83 14.02
CA PRO A 111 9.79 -8.09 14.61
C PRO A 111 8.55 -8.65 13.91
N LEU A 112 8.54 -9.95 13.59
CA LEU A 112 7.48 -10.57 12.78
C LEU A 112 6.07 -10.30 13.36
N TRP A 113 5.94 -10.31 14.69
CA TRP A 113 4.69 -10.01 15.38
C TRP A 113 4.18 -8.59 15.16
N ALA A 114 5.06 -7.62 14.96
CA ALA A 114 4.66 -6.24 14.68
C ALA A 114 4.19 -6.10 13.23
N ASP A 115 4.87 -6.78 12.29
CA ASP A 115 4.48 -6.80 10.87
C ASP A 115 3.16 -7.56 10.67
N ALA A 116 3.06 -8.79 11.19
CA ALA A 116 1.84 -9.59 11.13
C ALA A 116 0.69 -8.94 11.91
N GLY A 117 1.01 -8.31 13.05
CA GLY A 117 0.07 -7.56 13.88
C GLY A 117 -0.56 -6.36 13.18
N HIS A 118 -0.03 -5.90 12.04
CA HIS A 118 -0.69 -4.86 11.25
C HIS A 118 -2.09 -5.30 10.76
N LEU A 119 -2.35 -6.61 10.68
CA LEU A 119 -3.69 -7.16 10.48
C LEU A 119 -4.68 -6.65 11.53
N CYS A 120 -4.29 -6.57 12.81
CA CYS A 120 -5.12 -6.00 13.87
C CYS A 120 -5.43 -4.52 13.64
N ALA A 121 -4.48 -3.74 13.11
CA ALA A 121 -4.70 -2.34 12.76
C ALA A 121 -5.65 -2.18 11.56
N ILE A 122 -5.58 -3.07 10.57
CA ILE A 122 -6.51 -3.14 9.44
C ILE A 122 -7.92 -3.48 9.92
N ALA A 123 -8.06 -4.51 10.76
CA ALA A 123 -9.34 -4.93 11.35
C ALA A 123 -9.96 -3.79 12.18
N LEU A 124 -9.18 -3.15 13.05
CA LEU A 124 -9.64 -2.00 13.83
C LEU A 124 -10.09 -0.85 12.92
N THR A 125 -9.35 -0.55 11.86
CA THR A 125 -9.72 0.48 10.87
C THR A 125 -11.05 0.15 10.17
N ALA A 126 -11.26 -1.11 9.80
CA ALA A 126 -12.52 -1.58 9.22
C ALA A 126 -13.69 -1.40 10.21
N ARG A 127 -13.51 -1.80 11.48
CA ARG A 127 -14.51 -1.61 12.55
C ARG A 127 -14.86 -0.14 12.77
N ILE A 128 -13.86 0.74 12.79
CA ILE A 128 -14.06 2.20 12.90
C ILE A 128 -14.94 2.71 11.75
N ARG A 129 -14.63 2.31 10.51
CA ARG A 129 -15.40 2.73 9.32
C ARG A 129 -16.81 2.16 9.28
N ALA A 130 -16.99 0.94 9.79
CA ALA A 130 -18.29 0.29 9.90
C ALA A 130 -19.14 0.79 11.08
N GLY A 131 -18.55 1.56 12.00
CA GLY A 131 -19.22 2.02 13.22
C GLY A 131 -19.53 0.89 14.20
N LEU A 132 -18.71 -0.16 14.21
CA LEU A 132 -18.90 -1.34 15.05
C LEU A 132 -17.87 -1.37 16.19
N ASP A 133 -18.31 -1.77 17.38
CA ASP A 133 -17.46 -1.85 18.56
C ASP A 133 -16.36 -2.90 18.41
N ALA A 134 -15.19 -2.69 19.01
CA ALA A 134 -14.10 -3.67 18.94
C ALA A 134 -13.26 -3.65 20.21
N GLU A 135 -12.63 -4.77 20.53
CA GLU A 135 -11.62 -4.87 21.58
C GLU A 135 -10.56 -5.87 21.15
N LEU A 136 -9.33 -5.40 20.96
CA LEU A 136 -8.22 -6.19 20.47
C LEU A 136 -6.89 -5.56 20.88
N GLU A 137 -5.84 -6.37 20.94
CA GLU A 137 -4.47 -5.89 21.09
C GLU A 137 -3.94 -5.45 19.71
N VAL A 138 -3.22 -4.33 19.67
CA VAL A 138 -2.68 -3.75 18.43
C VAL A 138 -1.19 -3.44 18.57
N PRO A 139 -0.42 -3.53 17.48
CA PRO A 139 1.00 -3.19 17.51
C PRO A 139 1.20 -1.66 17.59
N LEU A 140 2.23 -1.27 18.33
CA LEU A 140 2.73 0.09 18.41
C LEU A 140 4.16 0.15 17.87
N ARG A 141 4.49 1.25 17.20
CA ARG A 141 5.87 1.65 16.87
C ARG A 141 6.11 3.04 17.43
N ASP A 142 7.10 3.18 18.31
CA ASP A 142 7.46 4.44 18.99
C ASP A 142 6.26 5.11 19.68
N GLY A 143 5.42 4.28 20.33
CA GLY A 143 4.20 4.73 21.01
C GLY A 143 3.09 5.23 20.08
N GLY A 144 3.18 4.93 18.78
CA GLY A 144 2.17 5.25 17.76
C GLY A 144 1.47 4.00 17.22
N LEU A 145 0.15 4.08 17.07
CA LEU A 145 -0.68 3.14 16.34
C LEU A 145 -1.06 3.76 14.99
N SER A 146 -0.53 3.21 13.90
CA SER A 146 -0.97 3.59 12.56
C SER A 146 -2.28 2.88 12.23
N LEU A 147 -3.31 3.66 11.87
CA LEU A 147 -4.59 3.18 11.36
C LEU A 147 -4.61 3.49 9.85
N PRO A 148 -4.41 2.47 8.98
CA PRO A 148 -4.30 2.68 7.54
C PRO A 148 -5.41 3.56 7.02
N THR A 149 -5.09 4.53 6.15
CA THR A 149 -6.04 5.49 5.54
C THR A 149 -6.77 6.44 6.50
N LEU A 150 -6.62 6.31 7.83
CA LEU A 150 -7.26 7.19 8.82
C LEU A 150 -6.26 8.15 9.46
N GLY A 151 -5.12 7.64 9.92
CA GLY A 151 -4.12 8.46 10.61
C GLY A 151 -3.32 7.70 11.65
N LEU A 152 -2.68 8.45 12.54
CA LEU A 152 -1.77 7.96 13.57
C LEU A 152 -2.28 8.39 14.95
N ALA A 153 -2.59 7.41 15.80
CA ALA A 153 -2.88 7.64 17.22
C ALA A 153 -1.59 7.52 18.04
N ARG A 154 -1.34 8.47 18.96
CA ARG A 154 -0.14 8.49 19.79
C ARG A 154 -0.46 8.40 21.27
N ILE A 155 -0.05 7.31 21.89
CA ILE A 155 -0.08 7.18 23.35
C ILE A 155 1.18 7.78 23.98
N GLY A 156 2.33 7.72 23.31
CA GLY A 156 3.62 8.29 23.76
C GLY A 156 4.27 7.50 24.90
N GLY A 157 5.54 7.83 25.20
CA GLY A 157 6.30 7.23 26.30
C GLY A 157 6.85 5.82 26.04
N LEU A 158 6.74 5.32 24.81
CA LEU A 158 7.35 4.06 24.38
C LEU A 158 8.35 4.33 23.24
N GLN A 159 9.45 3.60 23.24
CA GLN A 159 10.45 3.59 22.17
C GLN A 159 10.50 2.18 21.57
N GLY A 160 10.63 2.07 20.25
CA GLY A 160 10.63 0.79 19.55
C GLY A 160 9.24 0.17 19.45
N PHE A 161 9.21 -1.16 19.34
CA PHE A 161 7.96 -1.91 19.16
C PHE A 161 7.32 -2.27 20.50
N GLY A 162 6.00 -2.11 20.59
CA GLY A 162 5.20 -2.51 21.75
C GLY A 162 3.78 -2.89 21.34
N THR A 163 2.93 -3.16 22.32
CA THR A 163 1.51 -3.44 22.11
C THR A 163 0.64 -2.48 22.93
N ALA A 164 -0.60 -2.31 22.51
CA ALA A 164 -1.61 -1.62 23.30
C ALA A 164 -2.96 -2.33 23.16
N ARG A 165 -3.77 -2.21 24.20
CA ARG A 165 -5.19 -2.57 24.12
C ARG A 165 -5.95 -1.46 23.42
N ALA A 166 -6.59 -1.78 22.30
CA ALA A 166 -7.51 -0.91 21.61
C ALA A 166 -8.95 -1.31 21.94
N ARG A 167 -9.71 -0.37 22.50
CA ARG A 167 -11.13 -0.54 22.77
C ARG A 167 -11.92 0.55 22.06
N LEU A 168 -12.65 0.15 21.04
CA LEU A 168 -13.56 0.99 20.28
C LEU A 168 -14.98 0.83 20.81
N ARG A 169 -15.61 1.91 21.23
CA ARG A 169 -17.03 1.96 21.60
C ARG A 169 -17.69 3.16 20.92
N GLY A 170 -18.63 2.89 20.01
CA GLY A 170 -19.18 3.89 19.11
C GLY A 170 -18.07 4.61 18.33
N ARG A 171 -17.89 5.92 18.57
CA ARG A 171 -16.86 6.74 17.91
C ARG A 171 -15.56 6.89 18.70
N ASP A 172 -15.54 6.37 19.92
CA ASP A 172 -14.49 6.61 20.90
C ASP A 172 -13.53 5.41 20.91
N LEU A 173 -12.29 5.65 20.49
CA LEU A 173 -11.21 4.68 20.54
C LEU A 173 -10.32 4.99 21.74
N HIS A 174 -10.31 4.08 22.70
CA HIS A 174 -9.41 4.10 23.85
C HIS A 174 -8.21 3.22 23.56
N LEU A 175 -7.00 3.78 23.69
CA LEU A 175 -5.74 3.04 23.63
C LEU A 175 -5.10 3.00 25.00
N SER A 176 -4.78 1.80 25.49
CA SER A 176 -4.22 1.59 26.83
C SER A 176 -2.90 0.84 26.80
N VAL A 177 -1.91 1.35 27.55
CA VAL A 177 -0.62 0.70 27.84
C VAL A 177 -0.35 0.86 29.33
N GLY A 178 -0.30 -0.26 30.07
CA GLY A 178 -0.17 -0.24 31.52
C GLY A 178 -1.28 0.60 32.17
N SER A 179 -0.91 1.62 32.96
CA SER A 179 -1.86 2.55 33.59
C SER A 179 -2.26 3.74 32.69
N ARG A 180 -1.64 3.91 31.53
CA ARG A 180 -1.87 5.06 30.64
C ARG A 180 -2.97 4.71 29.64
N THR A 181 -3.95 5.61 29.51
CA THR A 181 -5.02 5.51 28.51
C THR A 181 -5.19 6.85 27.79
N VAL A 182 -5.31 6.80 26.46
CA VAL A 182 -5.65 7.98 25.64
C VAL A 182 -6.94 7.72 24.87
N LEU A 183 -7.75 8.76 24.72
CA LEU A 183 -8.96 8.76 23.91
C LEU A 183 -8.68 9.45 22.56
N VAL A 184 -9.04 8.79 21.47
CA VAL A 184 -9.02 9.35 20.12
C VAL A 184 -10.36 9.15 19.43
N ARG A 185 -10.71 10.06 18.51
CA ARG A 185 -11.90 9.99 17.65
C ARG A 185 -11.45 10.04 16.19
N PRO A 186 -11.09 8.89 15.59
CA PRO A 186 -10.39 8.87 14.30
C PRO A 186 -11.15 9.55 13.14
N LEU A 187 -12.49 9.54 13.20
CA LEU A 187 -13.36 10.08 12.16
C LEU A 187 -13.68 11.59 12.31
N ASP A 188 -13.22 12.24 13.37
CA ASP A 188 -13.48 13.69 13.56
C ASP A 188 -12.59 14.57 12.66
N GLY A 189 -11.56 14.00 12.03
CA GLY A 189 -10.69 14.68 11.04
C GLY A 189 -9.81 15.81 11.60
N ALA A 190 -9.94 16.16 12.88
CA ALA A 190 -9.20 17.24 13.52
C ALA A 190 -7.91 16.73 14.18
N TRP A 191 -6.82 17.47 13.98
CA TRP A 191 -5.57 17.27 14.74
C TRP A 191 -5.83 17.48 16.24
N ARG A 192 -5.36 16.55 17.05
CA ARG A 192 -5.47 16.60 18.53
C ARG A 192 -4.16 16.10 19.14
N SER A 193 -3.96 16.33 20.43
CA SER A 193 -2.73 15.96 21.15
C SER A 193 -2.31 14.48 20.97
N HIS A 194 -3.26 13.58 20.73
CA HIS A 194 -3.03 12.14 20.57
C HIS A 194 -3.45 11.61 19.19
N TRP A 195 -3.83 12.48 18.26
CA TRP A 195 -4.34 12.07 16.95
C TRP A 195 -3.83 12.97 15.83
N THR A 196 -3.21 12.32 14.85
CA THR A 196 -2.75 12.93 13.61
C THR A 196 -3.54 12.30 12.44
N PRO A 197 -4.52 13.00 11.84
CA PRO A 197 -5.29 12.46 10.73
C PRO A 197 -4.44 12.37 9.46
N SER A 198 -4.73 11.37 8.61
CA SER A 198 -4.20 11.30 7.24
C SER A 198 -4.67 12.51 6.43
N ARG A 199 -3.82 12.99 5.51
CA ARG A 199 -4.08 14.21 4.73
C ARG A 199 -4.44 13.86 3.28
N THR A 200 -5.33 14.66 2.69
CA THR A 200 -5.57 14.67 1.25
C THR A 200 -5.14 16.00 0.64
N PHE A 201 -4.91 16.01 -0.67
CA PHE A 201 -4.75 17.25 -1.41
C PHE A 201 -6.10 17.90 -1.66
N ALA A 202 -6.18 19.21 -1.42
CA ALA A 202 -7.42 19.96 -1.50
C ALA A 202 -8.12 19.77 -2.86
N GLY A 203 -9.41 19.49 -2.84
CA GLY A 203 -10.22 19.28 -4.05
C GLY A 203 -9.99 17.93 -4.76
N THR A 204 -9.24 17.00 -4.17
CA THR A 204 -8.94 15.71 -4.79
C THR A 204 -9.19 14.52 -3.86
N SER A 205 -9.13 13.31 -4.43
CA SER A 205 -9.07 12.06 -3.67
C SER A 205 -7.64 11.57 -3.41
N THR A 206 -6.63 12.37 -3.78
CA THR A 206 -5.21 12.02 -3.67
C THR A 206 -4.75 12.28 -2.24
N TRP A 207 -4.10 11.28 -1.66
CA TRP A 207 -3.58 11.35 -0.30
C TRP A 207 -2.12 11.83 -0.29
N LEU A 208 -1.78 12.62 0.73
CA LEU A 208 -0.39 12.88 1.14
C LEU A 208 -0.09 11.90 2.28
N ASP A 209 0.81 10.95 2.03
CA ASP A 209 1.05 9.83 2.94
C ASP A 209 2.40 9.95 3.65
N ASP A 210 2.38 10.58 4.81
CA ASP A 210 3.49 10.78 5.73
C ASP A 210 3.42 9.86 6.97
N LEU A 211 2.38 9.03 7.06
CA LEU A 211 2.04 8.30 8.28
C LEU A 211 2.11 6.79 8.14
N ASP A 212 1.77 6.23 6.98
CA ASP A 212 1.66 4.77 6.87
C ASP A 212 3.05 4.11 6.91
N PRO A 213 3.27 3.08 7.75
CA PRO A 213 4.54 2.38 7.77
C PRO A 213 4.90 1.68 6.46
N TYR A 214 3.90 1.27 5.67
CA TYR A 214 4.09 0.53 4.42
C TYR A 214 3.95 1.45 3.20
N ARG A 215 4.30 2.73 3.36
CA ARG A 215 4.37 3.71 2.28
C ARG A 215 5.63 3.57 1.42
N ASP A 216 6.68 2.95 1.97
CA ASP A 216 7.88 2.58 1.23
C ASP A 216 7.70 1.18 0.61
N LEU A 217 8.23 0.98 -0.60
CA LEU A 217 8.04 -0.25 -1.36
C LEU A 217 8.99 -1.37 -0.94
N ASP A 218 10.10 -1.03 -0.28
CA ASP A 218 11.11 -1.98 0.14
C ASP A 218 10.82 -2.50 1.54
N GLU A 219 10.87 -1.60 2.54
CA GLU A 219 10.77 -1.97 3.96
C GLU A 219 9.84 -1.04 4.77
N PRO A 220 9.22 -1.53 5.87
CA PRO A 220 8.36 -0.71 6.70
C PRO A 220 9.11 0.43 7.40
N VAL A 221 8.76 1.66 7.07
CA VAL A 221 9.38 2.89 7.62
C VAL A 221 8.59 3.43 8.81
N ALA A 222 9.24 4.16 9.71
CA ALA A 222 8.54 4.78 10.83
C ALA A 222 7.58 5.87 10.33
N PRO A 223 6.41 6.08 10.96
CA PRO A 223 5.57 7.25 10.69
C PRO A 223 6.35 8.55 10.95
N GLN A 224 6.38 9.45 9.98
CA GLN A 224 7.12 10.72 10.04
C GLN A 224 6.17 11.88 9.68
N PRO A 225 5.27 12.29 10.61
CA PRO A 225 4.30 13.33 10.32
C PRO A 225 4.98 14.63 9.90
N LEU A 226 4.56 15.20 8.78
CA LEU A 226 5.07 16.47 8.30
C LEU A 226 4.64 17.62 9.21
N ALA A 227 5.56 18.55 9.43
CA ALA A 227 5.23 19.83 10.05
C ALA A 227 4.21 20.61 9.20
N GLY A 228 3.44 21.50 9.85
CA GLY A 228 2.38 22.26 9.17
C GLY A 228 2.86 23.00 7.91
N ALA A 229 3.97 23.74 8.02
CA ALA A 229 4.54 24.49 6.90
C ALA A 229 5.02 23.60 5.73
N GLU A 230 5.53 22.40 6.04
CA GLU A 230 5.98 21.46 5.01
C GLU A 230 4.80 20.80 4.30
N ALA A 231 3.76 20.42 5.04
CA ALA A 231 2.54 19.92 4.43
C ALA A 231 1.86 20.97 3.55
N GLU A 232 1.85 22.25 3.95
CA GLU A 232 1.37 23.35 3.10
C GLU A 232 2.21 23.52 1.83
N ARG A 233 3.53 23.33 1.93
CA ARG A 233 4.41 23.32 0.76
C ARG A 233 4.05 22.19 -0.21
N TRP A 234 3.79 20.99 0.29
CA TRP A 234 3.31 19.87 -0.54
C TRP A 234 1.97 20.18 -1.23
N GLN A 235 1.02 20.81 -0.52
CA GLN A 235 -0.25 21.24 -1.12
C GLN A 235 -0.04 22.19 -2.30
N ARG A 236 0.85 23.18 -2.15
CA ARG A 236 1.18 24.11 -3.24
C ARG A 236 1.85 23.41 -4.42
N LEU A 237 2.88 22.60 -4.17
CA LEU A 237 3.58 21.85 -5.22
C LEU A 237 2.66 20.93 -6.00
N PHE A 238 1.75 20.24 -5.31
CA PHE A 238 0.77 19.39 -5.96
C PHE A 238 -0.20 20.19 -6.83
N ALA A 239 -0.70 21.33 -6.34
CA ALA A 239 -1.59 22.20 -7.13
C ALA A 239 -0.89 22.74 -8.39
N GLU A 240 0.38 23.15 -8.28
CA GLU A 240 1.20 23.59 -9.42
C GLU A 240 1.42 22.46 -10.43
N ALA A 241 1.77 21.26 -9.95
CA ALA A 241 1.94 20.08 -10.79
C ALA A 241 0.64 19.67 -11.49
N ALA A 242 -0.48 19.67 -10.77
CA ALA A 242 -1.80 19.39 -11.32
C ALA A 242 -2.17 20.38 -12.43
N ALA A 243 -1.93 21.68 -12.23
CA ALA A 243 -2.18 22.70 -13.25
C ALA A 243 -1.33 22.50 -14.53
N VAL A 244 -0.11 21.95 -14.42
CA VAL A 244 0.71 21.56 -15.57
C VAL A 244 0.12 20.31 -16.25
N LEU A 245 -0.30 19.33 -15.46
CA LEU A 245 -0.91 18.07 -15.91
C LEU A 245 -2.35 18.20 -16.39
N GLU A 246 -3.00 19.36 -16.28
CA GLU A 246 -4.37 19.57 -16.74
C GLU A 246 -4.50 20.56 -17.90
N ARG A 247 -3.38 21.12 -18.40
CA ARG A 247 -3.39 22.05 -19.54
C ARG A 247 -4.08 21.43 -20.78
N PRO A 248 -5.01 22.14 -21.45
CA PRO A 248 -5.67 21.65 -22.66
C PRO A 248 -4.68 21.42 -23.82
N GLY A 249 -4.96 20.40 -24.66
CA GLY A 249 -4.17 20.09 -25.86
C GLY A 249 -3.19 18.92 -25.75
N SER A 250 -3.10 18.29 -24.57
CA SER A 250 -2.13 17.23 -24.27
C SER A 250 -2.79 15.86 -24.04
N ALA A 251 -3.79 15.50 -24.84
CA ALA A 251 -4.49 14.21 -24.75
C ALA A 251 -3.68 13.07 -25.40
N GLU A 252 -2.37 13.03 -25.16
CA GLU A 252 -1.50 11.97 -25.68
C GLU A 252 -1.64 10.69 -24.83
N PRO A 253 -1.62 9.50 -25.47
CA PRO A 253 -1.53 8.23 -24.77
C PRO A 253 -0.37 8.23 -23.75
N GLY A 254 -0.60 7.69 -22.56
CA GLY A 254 0.42 7.55 -21.52
C GLY A 254 0.61 8.77 -20.62
N ARG A 255 -0.16 9.85 -20.80
CA ARG A 255 -0.10 11.01 -19.90
C ARG A 255 -0.71 10.69 -18.54
N LEU A 256 0.00 11.09 -17.48
CA LEU A 256 -0.51 11.02 -16.11
C LEU A 256 -1.70 11.95 -15.91
N ARG A 257 -2.84 11.37 -15.49
CA ARG A 257 -3.99 12.14 -15.02
C ARG A 257 -3.96 12.26 -13.50
N VAL A 258 -4.17 13.46 -12.99
CA VAL A 258 -4.19 13.72 -11.53
C VAL A 258 -5.22 12.83 -10.82
N ALA A 259 -6.38 12.60 -11.44
CA ALA A 259 -7.43 11.72 -10.92
C ALA A 259 -7.01 10.24 -10.78
N GLU A 260 -5.95 9.81 -11.46
CA GLU A 260 -5.39 8.45 -11.37
C GLU A 260 -4.38 8.32 -10.21
N VAL A 261 -3.87 9.44 -9.68
CA VAL A 261 -2.95 9.45 -8.54
C VAL A 261 -3.72 9.24 -7.24
N ARG A 262 -3.50 8.09 -6.59
CA ARG A 262 -4.13 7.80 -5.30
C ARG A 262 -3.35 8.33 -4.11
N ARG A 263 -2.03 8.26 -4.14
CA ARG A 263 -1.14 8.58 -3.01
C ARG A 263 0.13 9.26 -3.50
N ILE A 264 0.63 10.20 -2.72
CA ILE A 264 1.97 10.78 -2.85
C ILE A 264 2.65 10.62 -1.49
N VAL A 265 3.81 9.96 -1.51
CA VAL A 265 4.65 9.79 -0.33
C VAL A 265 5.69 10.91 -0.35
N PRO A 266 5.81 11.72 0.71
CA PRO A 266 6.90 12.67 0.83
C PRO A 266 8.22 11.91 0.88
N ALA A 267 9.14 12.32 0.02
CA ALA A 267 10.53 11.89 0.08
C ALA A 267 11.41 13.12 0.22
N ASP A 268 12.53 12.97 0.93
CA ASP A 268 13.57 13.97 0.95
C ASP A 268 13.98 14.25 -0.51
N LEU A 269 13.88 15.51 -0.91
CA LEU A 269 14.37 15.96 -2.20
C LEU A 269 15.89 15.89 -2.13
N ALA A 270 16.46 14.77 -2.55
CA ALA A 270 17.89 14.70 -2.77
C ALA A 270 18.30 15.82 -3.75
N GLU A 271 19.50 16.37 -3.55
CA GLU A 271 20.09 17.38 -4.44
C GLU A 271 19.89 16.99 -5.92
N PRO A 272 19.53 17.95 -6.80
CA PRO A 272 19.33 17.67 -8.21
C PRO A 272 20.60 17.03 -8.81
N GLY A 273 20.51 15.73 -9.15
CA GLY A 273 21.62 14.94 -9.70
C GLY A 273 21.92 13.63 -8.97
N THR A 274 21.36 13.38 -7.77
CA THR A 274 21.57 12.12 -7.01
C THR A 274 20.34 11.22 -6.93
N GLY A 275 19.20 11.64 -7.48
CA GLY A 275 17.96 10.87 -7.45
C GLY A 275 17.97 9.72 -8.46
N THR A 276 17.89 8.48 -7.97
CA THR A 276 17.55 7.34 -8.83
C THR A 276 16.04 7.40 -9.09
N GLY A 277 15.64 7.48 -10.36
CA GLY A 277 14.23 7.58 -10.73
C GLY A 277 13.37 6.45 -10.17
N ALA A 278 12.12 6.78 -9.86
CA ALA A 278 11.06 5.85 -9.48
C ALA A 278 10.95 4.74 -10.53
N GLY A 279 11.26 3.52 -10.12
CA GLY A 279 11.04 2.33 -10.92
C GLY A 279 10.66 1.21 -9.97
N THR A 280 9.38 0.88 -9.90
CA THR A 280 8.86 -0.20 -9.05
C THR A 280 9.22 -1.53 -9.69
N GLY A 281 10.32 -2.13 -9.26
CA GLY A 281 10.75 -3.45 -9.70
C GLY A 281 10.61 -4.49 -8.59
N ALA A 282 9.39 -4.94 -8.29
CA ALA A 282 9.19 -6.19 -7.56
C ALA A 282 9.20 -7.37 -8.56
N GLY A 283 10.36 -7.62 -9.17
CA GLY A 283 10.63 -8.84 -9.93
C GLY A 283 11.27 -9.90 -9.03
N PRO A 284 11.07 -11.21 -9.28
CA PRO A 284 11.65 -12.26 -8.45
C PRO A 284 13.18 -12.29 -8.65
N GLY A 285 13.94 -11.79 -7.66
CA GLY A 285 15.40 -11.95 -7.59
C GLY A 285 16.24 -10.72 -7.29
N SER A 286 15.67 -9.52 -7.14
CA SER A 286 16.47 -8.32 -6.84
C SER A 286 16.74 -8.14 -5.34
N ARG A 287 17.82 -8.74 -4.83
CA ARG A 287 18.53 -8.18 -3.67
C ARG A 287 19.38 -7.01 -4.17
N GLY A 288 18.82 -5.81 -4.09
CA GLY A 288 19.55 -4.57 -4.33
C GLY A 288 18.84 -3.51 -3.52
N SER A 289 19.52 -3.00 -2.49
CA SER A 289 19.10 -1.86 -1.68
C SER A 289 18.52 -0.76 -2.57
N ALA A 290 17.20 -0.55 -2.57
CA ALA A 290 16.71 0.75 -2.99
C ALA A 290 17.14 1.72 -1.88
N GLY A 291 18.09 2.59 -2.18
CA GLY A 291 18.24 3.81 -1.39
C GLY A 291 16.92 4.58 -1.41
N PRO A 292 16.69 5.49 -0.44
CA PRO A 292 15.43 6.21 -0.30
C PRO A 292 15.01 6.79 -1.65
N VAL A 293 13.82 6.41 -2.10
CA VAL A 293 13.24 6.85 -3.36
C VAL A 293 13.16 8.37 -3.32
N ALA A 294 14.05 9.04 -4.06
CA ALA A 294 14.11 10.49 -4.11
C ALA A 294 12.98 11.03 -5.01
N ALA A 295 12.37 12.11 -4.53
CA ALA A 295 11.22 12.83 -5.07
C ALA A 295 9.87 12.17 -4.77
N GLY A 296 8.89 12.99 -4.38
CA GLY A 296 7.46 12.63 -4.32
C GLY A 296 6.91 12.34 -5.71
N ALA A 297 7.45 11.30 -6.33
CA ALA A 297 7.02 10.76 -7.59
C ALA A 297 5.75 9.97 -7.31
N ALA A 298 4.62 10.47 -7.81
CA ALA A 298 3.60 9.54 -8.26
C ALA A 298 4.32 8.58 -9.23
N ALA A 299 4.28 7.27 -8.96
CA ALA A 299 4.81 6.29 -9.90
C ALA A 299 4.23 6.57 -11.29
N ASP A 300 5.06 6.45 -12.33
CA ASP A 300 4.58 6.61 -13.70
C ASP A 300 3.41 5.62 -13.91
N PRO A 301 2.23 6.08 -14.40
CA PRO A 301 1.11 5.19 -14.66
C PRO A 301 1.46 4.01 -15.54
N ARG A 302 2.47 4.15 -16.41
CA ARG A 302 3.00 3.04 -17.22
C ARG A 302 3.66 1.97 -16.38
N ASP A 303 4.42 2.34 -15.35
CA ASP A 303 5.05 1.37 -14.44
C ASP A 303 4.00 0.63 -13.63
N SER A 304 2.94 1.33 -13.21
CA SER A 304 1.80 0.72 -12.52
C SER A 304 1.01 -0.25 -13.43
N LYS A 305 0.79 0.13 -14.70
CA LYS A 305 0.14 -0.74 -15.70
C LYS A 305 1.02 -1.95 -16.03
N LEU A 306 2.32 -1.75 -16.22
CA LEU A 306 3.27 -2.83 -16.47
C LEU A 306 3.34 -3.79 -15.27
N GLY A 307 3.42 -3.27 -14.04
CA GLY A 307 3.36 -4.08 -12.83
C GLY A 307 2.08 -4.92 -12.75
N ALA A 308 0.92 -4.31 -13.04
CA ALA A 308 -0.35 -5.04 -13.10
C ALA A 308 -0.37 -6.12 -14.20
N LEU A 309 0.21 -5.85 -15.37
CA LEU A 309 0.33 -6.83 -16.45
C LEU A 309 1.30 -7.97 -16.09
N LEU A 310 2.40 -7.69 -15.38
CA LEU A 310 3.34 -8.71 -14.90
C LEU A 310 2.72 -9.65 -13.86
N HIS A 311 1.67 -9.22 -13.15
CA HIS A 311 0.90 -10.09 -12.27
C HIS A 311 -0.03 -11.04 -13.03
N LEU A 312 -0.40 -10.70 -14.27
CA LEU A 312 -1.35 -11.44 -15.09
C LEU A 312 -0.66 -12.34 -16.11
N PHE A 313 0.49 -11.91 -16.64
CA PHE A 313 1.18 -12.57 -17.73
C PHE A 313 2.67 -12.71 -17.41
N PRO A 314 3.29 -13.87 -17.73
CA PRO A 314 4.73 -14.04 -17.63
C PRO A 314 5.44 -13.31 -18.79
N LEU A 315 5.44 -11.98 -18.78
CA LEU A 315 6.03 -11.15 -19.84
C LEU A 315 7.55 -11.17 -19.85
N LEU A 316 8.17 -11.64 -18.76
CA LEU A 316 9.60 -11.65 -18.56
C LEU A 316 10.07 -13.08 -18.30
N GLN A 317 11.11 -13.49 -19.01
CA GLN A 317 11.94 -14.63 -18.65
C GLN A 317 13.32 -14.10 -18.28
N ASP A 318 13.70 -14.28 -17.01
CA ASP A 318 15.03 -13.92 -16.53
C ASP A 318 15.91 -15.18 -16.54
N ASP A 319 16.88 -15.21 -17.45
CA ASP A 319 17.91 -16.27 -17.51
C ASP A 319 19.19 -15.90 -16.73
N GLY A 320 19.17 -14.77 -16.01
CA GLY A 320 20.28 -14.27 -15.22
C GLY A 320 21.46 -13.73 -16.05
N ALA A 321 21.33 -13.66 -17.38
CA ALA A 321 22.40 -13.20 -18.26
C ALA A 321 22.40 -11.67 -18.39
N GLU A 322 23.49 -11.03 -17.97
CA GLU A 322 23.70 -9.59 -18.17
C GLU A 322 23.91 -9.27 -19.65
N ILE A 323 22.94 -8.63 -20.29
CA ILE A 323 22.99 -8.30 -21.73
C ILE A 323 22.94 -6.80 -22.04
N HIS A 324 22.58 -5.95 -21.07
CA HIS A 324 22.41 -4.52 -21.29
C HIS A 324 23.04 -3.66 -20.18
N TYR A 325 23.71 -2.58 -20.59
CA TYR A 325 24.27 -1.57 -19.70
C TYR A 325 23.31 -0.38 -19.59
N ALA A 326 22.98 0.03 -18.37
CA ALA A 326 22.14 1.20 -18.11
C ALA A 326 23.00 2.35 -17.55
N PRO A 327 23.40 3.35 -18.36
CA PRO A 327 24.39 4.37 -17.99
C PRO A 327 23.94 5.33 -16.87
N TRP A 328 22.66 5.37 -16.52
CA TRP A 328 22.10 6.24 -15.47
C TRP A 328 22.02 5.59 -14.09
N ARG A 329 22.57 4.39 -13.90
CA ARG A 329 22.74 3.77 -12.57
C ARG A 329 24.23 3.49 -12.32
N PRO A 330 24.79 3.83 -11.15
CA PRO A 330 26.13 3.38 -10.80
C PRO A 330 26.10 1.85 -10.59
N GLY A 331 26.78 1.11 -11.46
CA GLY A 331 26.82 -0.36 -11.47
C GLY A 331 26.11 -0.99 -12.67
N ARG A 332 26.43 -2.24 -12.99
CA ARG A 332 25.78 -2.98 -14.09
C ARG A 332 24.36 -3.38 -13.65
N CYS A 333 23.37 -3.11 -14.50
CA CYS A 333 21.99 -3.53 -14.24
C CYS A 333 21.80 -5.01 -14.59
N ARG A 334 21.18 -5.75 -13.67
CA ARG A 334 20.53 -7.03 -13.97
C ARG A 334 19.20 -6.71 -14.64
N GLY A 335 18.98 -7.22 -15.85
CA GLY A 335 17.79 -6.94 -16.63
C GLY A 335 17.31 -8.19 -17.36
N PRO A 336 15.99 -8.47 -17.36
CA PRO A 336 15.42 -9.65 -18.00
C PRO A 336 15.53 -9.56 -19.54
N ARG A 337 15.63 -10.71 -20.19
CA ARG A 337 15.45 -10.82 -21.64
C ARG A 337 13.97 -10.69 -21.98
N VAL A 338 13.59 -9.56 -22.60
CA VAL A 338 12.28 -9.42 -23.24
C VAL A 338 12.37 -10.08 -24.63
N ARG A 339 11.97 -11.36 -24.72
CA ARG A 339 11.59 -11.95 -26.01
C ARG A 339 10.11 -11.66 -26.23
N LEU A 340 9.80 -10.70 -27.10
CA LEU A 340 8.48 -10.64 -27.72
C LEU A 340 8.30 -11.92 -28.54
N MET A 341 7.50 -12.86 -28.05
CA MET A 341 7.07 -14.00 -28.86
C MET A 341 6.12 -13.47 -29.94
N GLY A 342 6.65 -13.31 -31.15
CA GLY A 342 5.84 -13.20 -32.35
C GLY A 342 5.17 -14.53 -32.68
N THR A 343 3.85 -14.47 -32.87
CA THR A 343 2.98 -15.32 -33.70
C THR A 343 2.92 -16.83 -33.41
N CYS A 344 1.74 -17.35 -33.05
CA CYS A 344 0.76 -17.92 -34.01
C CYS A 344 -0.41 -18.60 -33.27
N TRP A 345 -1.63 -18.09 -33.52
CA TRP A 345 -2.97 -18.62 -33.22
C TRP A 345 -3.42 -18.72 -31.76
#